data_AF-A0A3M1JUV9-F1
#
_entry.id   AF-A0A3M1JUV9-F1
#
_cell.length_a   1.000
_cell.length_b   1.000
_cell.length_c   1.000
_cell.angle_alpha   90.00
_cell.angle_beta   90.00
_cell.angle_gamma   90.00
#
_symmetry.space_group_name_H-M   'P 1'
#
loop_
_entity.id
_entity.type
_entity.pdbx_description
1 polymer ?
#
loop_
_entity_poly.entity_id
_entity_poly.type
_entity_poly.pdbx_seq_one_letter_code
_entity_poly.pdbx_strand_id
1 'polypeptide(L)'
;GPAGAPTRGRLDVLPTGRNFFSLDNRAVPTPAAWTLGEKSAERLVQRHMQDHGNWLRAIGLTVWGTSNMRTGGDDIAQALALIGARPVWDSTSWRVTGYEIIPLARLGRPRVDVTLRISGFFRDAFPAQIELFDSAIRAVGALEEDDADNPVAARMRMEAAQLQREGLSTAEARRRAGHRIFGSKPGAYGAGLQALIDEKLWDSRADLAESFIGWGGYAYGKGLEGEADAPSFTRRLGAMEAVVQNQDNREHDLLDSDDYYQFEGGMTAAVEHVSGSRPAVYHNDHSRPERPVIRTLEEEIGRVVRARVANPKWIAGVMRHGYKGAFEMAATLDYMFAFAATTGAVRAHHFQLAYDAFLGDPEVRDFLREHNADALEDMRARFAEAIERELWTPRSNSVYHDLKPHLEGRAVAAGGAE
;
A
#
# COMPACT_ATOMS: atom_id res chain seq x y z
N GLY A 1 16.64 -21.62 -9.78
CA GLY A 1 17.46 -20.42 -10.07
C GLY A 1 16.90 -19.24 -9.29
N PRO A 2 17.62 -18.12 -9.14
CA PRO A 2 17.09 -16.97 -8.39
C PRO A 2 15.86 -16.36 -9.10
N ALA A 3 14.94 -15.82 -8.31
CA ALA A 3 13.80 -15.01 -8.77
C ALA A 3 14.06 -13.51 -8.58
N GLY A 4 13.32 -12.67 -9.31
CA GLY A 4 13.45 -11.22 -9.22
C GLY A 4 12.90 -10.50 -10.45
N ALA A 5 13.07 -9.18 -10.49
CA ALA A 5 12.67 -8.34 -11.63
C ALA A 5 13.87 -8.11 -12.57
N PRO A 6 13.88 -8.63 -13.81
CA PRO A 6 14.93 -8.35 -14.78
C PRO A 6 15.12 -6.85 -15.04
N THR A 7 14.02 -6.07 -15.01
CA THR A 7 14.05 -4.61 -15.24
C THR A 7 14.79 -3.85 -14.13
N ARG A 8 15.02 -4.49 -12.98
CA ARG A 8 15.79 -3.96 -11.85
C ARG A 8 17.28 -4.37 -11.89
N GLY A 9 17.77 -4.77 -13.07
CA GLY A 9 19.18 -5.15 -13.28
C GLY A 9 19.54 -6.57 -12.84
N ARG A 10 18.55 -7.39 -12.46
CA ARG A 10 18.75 -8.78 -12.02
C ARG A 10 18.75 -9.75 -13.21
N LEU A 11 19.77 -9.70 -14.05
CA LEU A 11 19.88 -10.57 -15.22
C LEU A 11 20.09 -12.06 -14.87
N ASP A 12 20.54 -12.35 -13.65
CA ASP A 12 20.72 -13.71 -13.10
C ASP A 12 19.42 -14.52 -12.98
N VAL A 13 18.27 -13.85 -13.03
CA VAL A 13 16.94 -14.49 -13.01
C VAL A 13 16.58 -15.12 -14.36
N LEU A 14 17.33 -14.83 -15.41
CA LEU A 14 17.20 -15.46 -16.72
C LEU A 14 18.15 -16.66 -16.87
N PRO A 15 17.83 -17.67 -17.71
CA PRO A 15 16.56 -17.83 -18.44
C PRO A 15 15.41 -18.27 -17.51
N THR A 16 14.18 -18.16 -18.03
CA THR A 16 12.96 -18.66 -17.38
C THR A 16 12.84 -20.20 -17.49
N GLY A 17 11.75 -20.80 -17.01
CA GLY A 17 11.54 -22.25 -17.05
C GLY A 17 12.32 -23.04 -15.99
N ARG A 18 12.80 -22.36 -14.94
CA ARG A 18 13.51 -22.95 -13.80
C ARG A 18 12.60 -22.98 -12.58
N ASN A 19 12.74 -24.01 -11.73
CA ASN A 19 12.20 -23.94 -10.37
C ASN A 19 12.94 -22.83 -9.61
N PHE A 20 12.26 -21.73 -9.34
CA PHE A 20 12.89 -20.55 -8.78
C PHE A 20 12.97 -20.61 -7.26
N PHE A 21 13.97 -19.94 -6.68
CA PHE A 21 14.07 -19.69 -5.25
C PHE A 21 14.19 -18.18 -5.03
N SER A 22 13.86 -17.71 -3.82
CA SER A 22 13.96 -16.30 -3.46
C SER A 22 15.36 -15.96 -2.97
N LEU A 23 15.56 -15.86 -1.65
CA LEU A 23 16.81 -15.45 -1.00
C LEU A 23 16.93 -16.07 0.39
N ASP A 24 18.12 -16.00 1.00
CA ASP A 24 18.28 -16.27 2.43
C ASP A 24 17.67 -15.11 3.23
N ASN A 25 16.51 -15.34 3.84
CA ASN A 25 15.79 -14.31 4.59
C ASN A 25 16.61 -13.75 5.75
N ARG A 26 17.62 -14.47 6.27
CA ARG A 26 18.50 -13.96 7.35
C ARG A 26 19.45 -12.87 6.88
N ALA A 27 19.64 -12.71 5.56
CA ALA A 27 20.48 -11.67 4.98
C ALA A 27 19.67 -10.42 4.57
N VAL A 28 18.40 -10.33 4.96
CA VAL A 28 17.50 -9.21 4.66
C VAL A 28 17.35 -8.28 5.88
N PRO A 29 17.46 -6.95 5.73
CA PRO A 29 17.80 -6.25 4.49
C PRO A 29 19.28 -6.41 4.11
N THR A 30 19.57 -6.48 2.81
CA THR A 30 20.95 -6.51 2.30
C THR A 30 21.62 -5.13 2.43
N PRO A 31 22.96 -5.03 2.40
CA PRO A 31 23.65 -3.72 2.40
C PRO A 31 23.24 -2.79 1.24
N ALA A 32 22.92 -3.38 0.07
CA ALA A 32 22.41 -2.64 -1.08
C ALA A 32 21.00 -2.09 -0.83
N ALA A 33 20.11 -2.93 -0.27
CA ALA A 33 18.77 -2.51 0.13
C ALA A 33 18.81 -1.45 1.24
N TRP A 34 19.75 -1.54 2.19
CA TRP A 34 19.98 -0.49 3.19
C TRP A 34 20.30 0.86 2.54
N THR A 35 21.23 0.88 1.59
CA THR A 35 21.63 2.11 0.90
C THR A 35 20.44 2.75 0.16
N LEU A 36 19.56 1.95 -0.43
CA LEU A 36 18.36 2.43 -1.09
C LEU A 36 17.30 2.89 -0.09
N GLY A 37 17.01 2.08 0.93
CA GLY A 37 16.05 2.38 1.98
C GLY A 37 16.39 3.66 2.74
N GLU A 38 17.67 3.89 3.06
CA GLU A 38 18.18 5.12 3.67
C GLU A 38 17.92 6.34 2.78
N LYS A 39 18.27 6.25 1.48
CA LYS A 39 17.99 7.33 0.50
C LYS A 39 16.50 7.58 0.33
N SER A 40 15.68 6.53 0.32
CA SER A 40 14.23 6.63 0.18
C SER A 40 13.59 7.28 1.41
N ALA A 41 14.01 6.88 2.62
CA ALA A 41 13.57 7.49 3.87
C ALA A 41 13.88 8.98 3.90
N GLU A 42 15.09 9.36 3.53
CA GLU A 42 15.50 10.77 3.53
C GLU A 42 14.72 11.59 2.49
N ARG A 43 14.55 11.07 1.26
CA ARG A 43 13.74 11.74 0.24
C ARG A 43 12.28 11.88 0.65
N LEU A 44 11.73 10.89 1.33
CA LEU A 44 10.35 10.93 1.81
C LEU A 44 10.16 12.03 2.86
N VAL A 45 11.05 12.08 3.86
CA VAL A 45 10.97 13.11 4.91
C VAL A 45 11.18 14.51 4.32
N GLN A 46 12.14 14.68 3.40
CA GLN A 46 12.35 15.95 2.70
C GLN A 46 11.14 16.37 1.86
N ARG A 47 10.55 15.42 1.10
CA ARG A 47 9.34 15.67 0.32
C ARG A 47 8.20 16.14 1.21
N HIS A 48 7.96 15.45 2.33
CA HIS A 48 6.91 15.84 3.27
C HIS A 48 7.15 17.22 3.89
N MET A 49 8.39 17.53 4.28
CA MET A 49 8.76 18.85 4.79
C MET A 49 8.52 19.95 3.75
N GLN A 50 8.79 19.70 2.46
CA GLN A 50 8.53 20.66 1.38
C GLN A 50 7.04 20.88 1.14
N ASP A 51 6.25 19.81 1.19
CA ASP A 51 4.81 19.87 0.91
C ASP A 51 4.01 20.47 2.10
N HIS A 52 4.44 20.23 3.35
CA HIS A 52 3.65 20.54 4.56
C HIS A 52 4.30 21.51 5.54
N GLY A 53 5.59 21.84 5.36
CA GLY A 53 6.32 22.79 6.20
C GLY A 53 6.72 22.28 7.59
N ASN A 54 6.41 21.03 7.93
CA ASN A 54 6.78 20.39 9.19
C ASN A 54 7.42 19.02 8.95
N TRP A 55 8.24 18.56 9.90
CA TRP A 55 8.81 17.22 9.85
C TRP A 55 7.73 16.16 9.95
N LEU A 56 7.90 15.09 9.17
CA LEU A 56 7.06 13.91 9.21
C LEU A 56 7.25 13.17 10.54
N ARG A 57 6.18 13.02 11.33
CA ARG A 57 6.27 12.42 12.68
C ARG A 57 5.78 10.99 12.74
N ALA A 58 4.78 10.61 11.95
CA ALA A 58 4.22 9.28 11.99
C ALA A 58 3.70 8.81 10.63
N ILE A 59 3.99 7.55 10.27
CA ILE A 59 3.53 6.94 9.02
C ILE A 59 2.95 5.55 9.22
N GLY A 60 2.12 5.15 8.26
CA GLY A 60 1.86 3.76 7.93
C GLY A 60 2.67 3.34 6.70
N LEU A 61 3.39 2.23 6.80
CA LEU A 61 4.16 1.65 5.69
C LEU A 61 3.70 0.22 5.44
N THR A 62 3.27 -0.06 4.21
CA THR A 62 2.97 -1.43 3.79
C THR A 62 4.26 -2.20 3.53
N VAL A 63 4.31 -3.46 3.96
CA VAL A 63 5.46 -4.35 3.73
C VAL A 63 5.01 -5.68 3.16
N TRP A 64 5.45 -5.96 1.94
CA TRP A 64 5.09 -7.18 1.20
C TRP A 64 6.25 -8.16 1.10
N GLY A 65 5.94 -9.45 1.26
CA GLY A 65 6.95 -10.51 1.14
C GLY A 65 7.56 -10.55 -0.26
N THR A 66 6.75 -10.43 -1.31
CA THR A 66 7.22 -10.47 -2.69
C THR A 66 8.13 -9.29 -3.03
N SER A 67 7.84 -8.08 -2.54
CA SER A 67 8.68 -6.89 -2.73
C SER A 67 10.03 -7.04 -2.02
N ASN A 68 10.04 -7.51 -0.78
CA ASN A 68 11.27 -7.72 -0.02
C ASN A 68 12.14 -8.87 -0.60
N MET A 69 11.52 -9.90 -1.18
CA MET A 69 12.25 -10.94 -1.92
C MET A 69 12.91 -10.41 -3.20
N ARG A 70 12.24 -9.51 -3.93
CA ARG A 70 12.76 -8.91 -5.19
C ARG A 70 13.90 -7.93 -4.93
N THR A 71 13.78 -7.16 -3.86
CA THR A 71 14.68 -6.04 -3.56
C THR A 71 15.84 -6.39 -2.64
N GLY A 72 15.70 -7.48 -1.88
CA GLY A 72 16.61 -7.78 -0.77
C GLY A 72 16.32 -6.93 0.47
N GLY A 73 15.11 -6.36 0.60
CA GLY A 73 14.63 -5.75 1.84
C GLY A 73 14.42 -4.23 1.83
N ASP A 74 14.08 -3.62 0.70
CA ASP A 74 13.99 -2.15 0.59
C ASP A 74 12.98 -1.56 1.60
N ASP A 75 11.81 -2.19 1.78
CA ASP A 75 10.76 -1.70 2.69
C ASP A 75 11.22 -1.70 4.15
N ILE A 76 11.80 -2.82 4.60
CA ILE A 76 12.31 -2.94 5.99
C ILE A 76 13.52 -2.02 6.19
N ALA A 77 14.39 -1.88 5.20
CA ALA A 77 15.48 -0.91 5.24
C ALA A 77 14.97 0.53 5.37
N GLN A 78 13.94 0.91 4.61
CA GLN A 78 13.33 2.22 4.70
C GLN A 78 12.69 2.44 6.09
N ALA A 79 11.98 1.45 6.62
CA ALA A 79 11.39 1.51 7.95
C ALA A 79 12.45 1.74 9.05
N LEU A 80 13.55 0.98 9.00
CA LEU A 80 14.68 1.11 9.94
C LEU A 80 15.33 2.50 9.82
N ALA A 81 15.57 2.99 8.60
CA ALA A 81 16.16 4.31 8.38
C ALA A 81 15.25 5.45 8.88
N LEU A 82 13.93 5.32 8.75
CA LEU A 82 12.96 6.31 9.24
C LEU A 82 12.99 6.46 10.76
N ILE A 83 13.05 5.35 11.50
CA ILE A 83 13.17 5.35 12.99
C ILE A 83 14.58 5.71 13.47
N GLY A 84 15.56 5.76 12.56
CA GLY A 84 16.96 6.04 12.87
C GLY A 84 17.69 4.84 13.47
N ALA A 85 17.44 3.64 12.94
CA ALA A 85 18.17 2.41 13.24
C ALA A 85 18.82 1.86 11.97
N ARG A 86 20.04 1.35 12.09
CA ARG A 86 20.80 0.76 10.98
C ARG A 86 21.04 -0.72 11.24
N PRO A 87 20.70 -1.64 10.32
CA PRO A 87 21.00 -3.05 10.46
C PRO A 87 22.52 -3.30 10.50
N VAL A 88 22.93 -4.32 11.24
CA VAL A 88 24.31 -4.78 11.36
C VAL A 88 24.42 -6.16 10.71
N TRP A 89 25.47 -6.36 9.92
CA TRP A 89 25.72 -7.61 9.21
C TRP A 89 26.96 -8.30 9.75
N ASP A 90 26.92 -9.63 9.82
CA ASP A 90 28.11 -10.45 9.97
C ASP A 90 28.99 -10.35 8.72
N SER A 91 30.30 -10.12 8.94
CA SER A 91 31.27 -9.89 7.88
C SER A 91 31.49 -11.09 6.94
N THR A 92 31.19 -12.31 7.40
CA THR A 92 31.42 -13.53 6.63
C THR A 92 30.15 -14.03 5.95
N SER A 93 29.07 -14.14 6.71
CA SER A 93 27.80 -14.73 6.27
C SER A 93 26.83 -13.71 5.66
N TRP A 94 27.09 -12.40 5.81
CA TRP A 94 26.18 -11.32 5.42
C TRP A 94 24.79 -11.39 6.07
N ARG A 95 24.63 -12.22 7.10
CA ARG A 95 23.38 -12.29 7.86
C ARG A 95 23.26 -11.06 8.73
N VAL A 96 22.03 -10.56 8.85
CA VAL A 96 21.71 -9.50 9.81
C VAL A 96 21.81 -10.09 11.21
N THR A 97 22.63 -9.48 12.05
CA THR A 97 22.89 -9.91 13.44
C THR A 97 22.24 -8.99 14.46
N GLY A 98 21.79 -7.81 14.05
CA GLY A 98 21.13 -6.84 14.91
C GLY A 98 21.00 -5.48 14.24
N TYR A 99 21.00 -4.44 15.07
CA TYR A 99 20.93 -3.06 14.63
C TYR A 99 21.77 -2.16 15.55
N GLU A 100 22.17 -1.01 15.02
CA GLU A 100 22.72 0.12 15.76
C GLU A 100 21.75 1.31 15.69
N ILE A 101 21.58 2.03 16.79
CA ILE A 101 20.77 3.24 16.80
C ILE A 101 21.63 4.40 16.29
N ILE A 102 21.14 5.11 15.27
CA ILE A 102 21.77 6.31 14.74
C ILE A 102 21.50 7.47 15.73
N PRO A 103 22.54 8.16 16.24
CA PRO A 103 22.35 9.34 17.08
C PRO A 103 21.66 10.48 16.32
N LEU A 104 20.80 11.26 16.99
CA LEU A 104 20.06 12.37 16.39
C LEU A 104 20.98 13.37 15.65
N ALA A 105 22.15 13.68 16.21
CA ALA A 105 23.13 14.57 15.58
C ALA A 105 23.64 14.06 14.22
N ARG A 106 23.66 12.74 14.01
CA ARG A 106 23.99 12.14 12.70
C ARG A 106 22.74 11.99 11.83
N LEU A 107 21.59 11.71 12.43
CA LEU A 107 20.33 11.56 11.72
C LEU A 107 19.86 12.88 11.08
N GLY A 108 20.14 14.03 11.72
CA GLY A 108 19.90 15.37 11.17
C GLY A 108 18.43 15.79 11.09
N ARG A 109 17.52 14.99 11.68
CA ARG A 109 16.07 15.20 11.73
C ARG A 109 15.47 14.41 12.90
N PRO A 110 14.22 14.69 13.29
CA PRO A 110 13.46 13.83 14.20
C PRO A 110 13.33 12.39 13.67
N ARG A 111 13.16 11.46 14.61
CA ARG A 111 12.76 10.08 14.30
C ARG A 111 11.32 10.07 13.82
N VAL A 112 10.99 9.16 12.92
CA VAL A 112 9.61 8.97 12.42
C VAL A 112 9.00 7.76 13.10
N ASP A 113 7.80 7.88 13.67
CA ASP A 113 7.06 6.74 14.21
C ASP A 113 6.43 5.92 13.07
N VAL A 114 6.98 4.73 12.83
CA VAL A 114 6.60 3.89 11.70
C VAL A 114 5.73 2.74 12.20
N THR A 115 4.51 2.66 11.66
CA THR A 115 3.64 1.49 11.81
C THR A 115 3.66 0.66 10.54
N LEU A 116 4.03 -0.61 10.64
CA LEU A 116 4.06 -1.54 9.51
C LEU A 116 2.72 -2.24 9.34
N ARG A 117 2.17 -2.22 8.12
CA ARG A 117 1.11 -3.14 7.69
C ARG A 117 1.74 -4.26 6.87
N ILE A 118 1.95 -5.42 7.50
CA ILE A 118 2.58 -6.57 6.85
C ILE A 118 1.54 -7.44 6.12
N SER A 119 1.88 -7.89 4.91
CA SER A 119 1.10 -8.95 4.25
C SER A 119 1.20 -10.28 5.00
N GLY A 120 0.20 -11.15 4.86
CA GLY A 120 0.26 -12.51 5.43
C GLY A 120 1.47 -13.30 4.94
N PHE A 121 1.85 -13.15 3.67
CA PHE A 121 3.06 -13.78 3.14
C PHE A 121 4.35 -13.21 3.76
N PHE A 122 4.39 -11.91 4.09
CA PHE A 122 5.55 -11.34 4.80
C PHE A 122 5.69 -11.93 6.21
N ARG A 123 4.58 -12.09 6.94
CA ARG A 123 4.54 -12.78 8.24
C ARG A 123 5.18 -14.17 8.15
N ASP A 124 4.81 -14.94 7.14
CA ASP A 124 5.24 -16.33 7.01
C ASP A 124 6.71 -16.46 6.56
N ALA A 125 7.16 -15.58 5.67
CA ALA A 125 8.49 -15.67 5.08
C ALA A 125 9.59 -14.90 5.83
N PHE A 126 9.24 -13.88 6.61
CA PHE A 126 10.20 -12.93 7.22
C PHE A 126 9.99 -12.71 8.74
N PRO A 127 9.84 -13.78 9.57
CA PRO A 127 9.67 -13.61 11.02
C PRO A 127 10.87 -12.90 11.68
N ALA A 128 12.10 -13.16 11.21
CA ALA A 128 13.30 -12.50 11.72
C ALA A 128 13.29 -10.98 11.49
N GLN A 129 12.71 -10.50 10.39
CA GLN A 129 12.61 -9.07 10.09
C GLN A 129 11.54 -8.39 10.94
N ILE A 130 10.45 -9.10 11.25
CA ILE A 130 9.44 -8.65 12.21
C ILE A 130 10.09 -8.46 13.59
N GLU A 131 10.84 -9.45 14.06
CA GLU A 131 11.55 -9.34 15.33
C GLU A 131 12.63 -8.25 15.33
N LEU A 132 13.36 -8.10 14.23
CA LEU A 132 14.38 -7.06 14.06
C LEU A 132 13.77 -5.67 14.19
N PHE A 133 12.71 -5.40 13.44
CA PHE A 133 12.06 -4.09 13.45
C PHE A 133 11.39 -3.80 14.80
N ASP A 134 10.65 -4.77 15.38
CA ASP A 134 10.03 -4.63 16.70
C ASP A 134 11.08 -4.35 17.78
N SER A 135 12.21 -5.05 17.75
CA SER A 135 13.31 -4.82 18.68
C SER A 135 13.91 -3.42 18.52
N ALA A 136 14.15 -2.98 17.27
CA ALA A 136 14.72 -1.67 16.98
C ALA A 136 13.80 -0.52 17.40
N ILE A 137 12.52 -0.57 17.05
CA ILE A 137 11.57 0.50 17.37
C ILE A 137 11.29 0.59 18.88
N ARG A 138 11.28 -0.54 19.60
CA ARG A 138 11.19 -0.53 21.07
C ARG A 138 12.43 0.06 21.73
N ALA A 139 13.62 -0.24 21.22
CA ALA A 139 14.86 0.33 21.75
C ALA A 139 14.92 1.84 21.49
N VAL A 140 14.50 2.29 20.30
CA VAL A 140 14.32 3.72 19.98
C VAL A 140 13.30 4.38 20.90
N GLY A 141 12.17 3.72 21.15
CA GLY A 141 11.12 4.22 22.05
C GLY A 141 11.52 4.26 23.54
N ALA A 142 12.60 3.58 23.92
CA ALA A 142 13.15 3.58 25.28
C ALA A 142 14.21 4.67 25.51
N LEU A 143 14.60 5.41 24.48
CA LEU A 143 15.60 6.47 24.61
C LEU A 143 15.06 7.68 25.38
N GLU A 144 15.95 8.30 26.15
CA GLU A 144 15.74 9.60 26.79
C GLU A 144 16.13 10.71 25.80
N GLU A 145 15.24 10.96 24.84
CA GLU A 145 15.32 12.04 23.86
C GLU A 145 14.09 12.95 23.98
N ASP A 146 14.23 14.21 23.58
CA ASP A 146 13.14 15.19 23.60
C ASP A 146 11.94 14.71 22.77
N ASP A 147 10.72 15.00 23.23
CA ASP A 147 9.48 14.53 22.58
C ASP A 147 9.36 14.96 21.10
N ALA A 148 9.91 16.13 20.77
CA ALA A 148 9.91 16.67 19.41
C ALA A 148 10.88 15.94 18.48
N ASP A 149 11.99 15.42 19.02
CA ASP A 149 13.03 14.71 18.27
C ASP A 149 12.75 13.21 18.19
N ASN A 150 12.05 12.66 19.19
CA ASN A 150 11.67 11.24 19.25
C ASN A 150 10.17 11.05 19.53
N PRO A 151 9.32 11.24 18.50
CA PRO A 151 7.88 10.96 18.57
C PRO A 151 7.55 9.52 18.99
N VAL A 152 8.43 8.55 18.69
CA VAL A 152 8.24 7.14 19.08
C VAL A 152 8.25 7.01 20.60
N ALA A 153 9.29 7.56 21.25
CA ALA A 153 9.43 7.50 22.70
C ALA A 153 8.33 8.29 23.41
N ALA A 154 8.02 9.50 22.93
CA ALA A 154 6.93 10.33 23.44
C ALA A 154 5.60 9.56 23.43
N ARG A 155 5.27 8.93 22.29
CA ARG A 155 4.02 8.19 22.12
C ARG A 155 3.96 6.93 22.96
N MET A 156 5.04 6.14 23.00
CA MET A 156 5.10 4.93 23.84
C MET A 156 4.93 5.27 25.34
N ARG A 157 5.55 6.35 25.83
CA ARG A 157 5.39 6.81 27.22
C ARG A 157 3.96 7.25 27.51
N MET A 158 3.40 8.12 26.68
CA MET A 158 2.04 8.65 26.84
C MET A 158 1.00 7.52 26.87
N GLU A 159 1.10 6.57 25.95
CA GLU A 159 0.14 5.47 25.83
C GLU A 159 0.29 4.44 26.93
N ALA A 160 1.52 4.12 27.34
CA ALA A 160 1.72 3.25 28.50
C ALA A 160 1.08 3.85 29.75
N ALA A 161 1.25 5.16 29.98
CA ALA A 161 0.62 5.85 31.10
C ALA A 161 -0.92 5.86 30.99
N GLN A 162 -1.46 6.03 29.78
CA GLN A 162 -2.90 5.93 29.54
C GLN A 162 -3.44 4.52 29.84
N LEU A 163 -2.84 3.49 29.26
CA LEU A 163 -3.26 2.10 29.45
C LEU A 163 -3.16 1.65 30.92
N GLN A 164 -2.18 2.15 31.67
CA GLN A 164 -2.10 1.94 33.11
C GLN A 164 -3.28 2.58 33.86
N ARG A 165 -3.70 3.79 33.49
CA ARG A 165 -4.90 4.43 34.06
C ARG A 165 -6.18 3.67 33.71
N GLU A 166 -6.20 2.99 32.56
CA GLU A 166 -7.28 2.11 32.13
C GLU A 166 -7.24 0.72 32.81
N GLY A 167 -6.27 0.49 33.70
CA GLY A 167 -6.21 -0.69 34.58
C GLY A 167 -5.23 -1.79 34.13
N LEU A 168 -4.47 -1.59 33.04
CA LEU A 168 -3.45 -2.55 32.64
C LEU A 168 -2.24 -2.49 33.58
N SER A 169 -1.60 -3.64 33.79
CA SER A 169 -0.33 -3.68 34.52
C SER A 169 0.75 -2.87 33.78
N THR A 170 1.73 -2.35 34.50
CA THR A 170 2.86 -1.61 33.90
C THR A 170 3.55 -2.37 32.78
N ALA A 171 3.72 -3.68 32.93
CA ALA A 171 4.35 -4.52 31.91
C ALA A 171 3.48 -4.63 30.65
N GLU A 172 2.18 -4.88 30.82
CA GLU A 172 1.25 -5.05 29.71
C GLU A 172 0.99 -3.72 28.97
N ALA A 173 0.85 -2.62 29.71
CA ALA A 173 0.70 -1.28 29.15
C ALA A 173 1.91 -0.88 28.29
N ARG A 174 3.14 -1.09 28.80
CA ARG A 174 4.37 -0.84 28.02
C ARG A 174 4.48 -1.74 26.80
N ARG A 175 4.11 -3.02 26.95
CA ARG A 175 4.12 -3.99 25.86
C ARG A 175 3.21 -3.55 24.72
N ARG A 176 1.94 -3.22 25.01
CA ARG A 176 0.94 -2.77 24.03
C ARG A 176 1.23 -1.40 23.42
N ALA A 177 1.69 -0.44 24.23
CA ALA A 177 2.12 0.87 23.73
C ALA A 177 3.24 0.76 22.68
N GLY A 178 4.04 -0.30 22.74
CA GLY A 178 5.10 -0.62 21.79
C GLY A 178 4.64 -1.29 20.48
N HIS A 179 3.37 -1.67 20.33
CA HIS A 179 2.90 -2.35 19.11
C HIS A 179 2.98 -1.42 17.89
N ARG A 180 3.70 -1.87 16.86
CA ARG A 180 3.94 -1.13 15.60
C ARG A 180 3.90 -2.00 14.35
N ILE A 181 3.66 -3.30 14.47
CA ILE A 181 3.60 -4.22 13.33
C ILE A 181 2.23 -4.88 13.35
N PHE A 182 1.46 -4.69 12.29
CA PHE A 182 0.07 -5.15 12.18
C PHE A 182 -0.12 -5.97 10.91
N GLY A 183 -0.68 -7.15 11.08
CA GLY A 183 -0.81 -8.19 10.06
C GLY A 183 -2.25 -8.67 9.91
N SER A 184 -2.48 -9.53 8.92
CA SER A 184 -3.71 -10.31 8.87
C SER A 184 -3.75 -11.31 10.03
N LYS A 185 -4.94 -11.78 10.42
CA LYS A 185 -5.08 -12.86 11.42
C LYS A 185 -4.14 -14.04 11.10
N PRO A 186 -3.54 -14.72 12.08
CA PRO A 186 -2.76 -15.93 11.83
C PRO A 186 -3.52 -16.94 10.96
N GLY A 187 -2.87 -17.42 9.90
CA GLY A 187 -3.48 -18.31 8.90
C GLY A 187 -4.35 -17.65 7.83
N ALA A 188 -4.64 -16.35 7.94
CA ALA A 188 -5.36 -15.57 6.93
C ALA A 188 -4.41 -14.70 6.08
N TYR A 189 -4.90 -14.28 4.90
CA TYR A 189 -4.21 -13.47 3.90
C TYR A 189 -5.15 -12.40 3.33
N GLY A 190 -4.61 -11.34 2.74
CA GLY A 190 -5.37 -10.21 2.19
C GLY A 190 -5.66 -9.10 3.20
N ALA A 191 -6.32 -8.04 2.73
CA ALA A 191 -6.65 -6.84 3.52
C ALA A 191 -8.15 -6.61 3.75
N GLY A 192 -9.02 -7.52 3.27
CA GLY A 192 -10.45 -7.50 3.54
C GLY A 192 -11.30 -6.59 2.64
N LEU A 193 -10.73 -6.05 1.55
CA LEU A 193 -11.44 -5.11 0.68
C LEU A 193 -11.95 -5.70 -0.62
N GLN A 194 -11.34 -6.78 -1.10
CA GLN A 194 -11.67 -7.38 -2.40
C GLN A 194 -13.16 -7.72 -2.53
N ALA A 195 -13.67 -8.56 -1.62
CA ALA A 195 -15.08 -8.96 -1.65
C ALA A 195 -16.05 -7.76 -1.54
N LEU A 196 -15.70 -6.72 -0.78
CA LEU A 196 -16.53 -5.51 -0.67
C LEU A 196 -16.63 -4.80 -2.03
N ILE A 197 -15.50 -4.61 -2.72
CA ILE A 197 -15.46 -3.92 -4.01
C ILE A 197 -16.11 -4.75 -5.13
N ASP A 198 -15.84 -6.05 -5.16
CA ASP A 198 -16.29 -6.96 -6.23
C ASP A 198 -17.80 -7.23 -6.11
N GLU A 199 -18.27 -7.52 -4.89
CA GLU A 199 -19.68 -7.85 -4.62
C GLU A 199 -20.52 -6.63 -4.24
N LYS A 200 -19.93 -5.42 -4.28
CA LYS A 200 -20.57 -4.14 -3.97
C LYS A 200 -21.15 -4.05 -2.56
N LEU A 201 -20.57 -4.78 -1.60
CA LEU A 201 -21.03 -4.91 -0.21
C LEU A 201 -20.56 -3.72 0.67
N TRP A 202 -20.73 -2.50 0.18
CA TRP A 202 -20.37 -1.28 0.91
C TRP A 202 -21.24 -0.11 0.46
N ASP A 203 -21.62 0.73 1.42
CA ASP A 203 -22.42 1.92 1.21
C ASP A 203 -21.57 3.19 1.34
N SER A 204 -20.54 3.14 2.19
CA SER A 204 -19.68 4.28 2.49
C SER A 204 -18.20 3.89 2.58
N ARG A 205 -17.31 4.88 2.51
CA ARG A 205 -15.87 4.66 2.74
C ARG A 205 -15.58 4.14 4.17
N ALA A 206 -16.48 4.39 5.12
CA ALA A 206 -16.35 3.87 6.48
C ALA A 206 -16.40 2.34 6.53
N ASP A 207 -17.24 1.70 5.72
CA ASP A 207 -17.34 0.24 5.66
C ASP A 207 -16.02 -0.40 5.20
N LEU A 208 -15.36 0.24 4.23
CA LEU A 208 -14.03 -0.15 3.75
C LEU A 208 -12.97 0.04 4.85
N ALA A 209 -13.01 1.17 5.56
CA ALA A 209 -12.11 1.45 6.68
C ALA A 209 -12.25 0.42 7.81
N GLU A 210 -13.48 0.12 8.22
CA GLU A 210 -13.78 -0.85 9.28
C GLU A 210 -13.32 -2.26 8.90
N SER A 211 -13.55 -2.69 7.66
CA SER A 211 -13.04 -3.97 7.18
C SER A 211 -11.51 -4.03 7.20
N PHE A 212 -10.84 -2.98 6.73
CA PHE A 212 -9.37 -2.92 6.75
C PHE A 212 -8.82 -3.02 8.19
N ILE A 213 -9.45 -2.34 9.15
CA ILE A 213 -9.09 -2.41 10.58
C ILE A 213 -9.34 -3.82 11.12
N GLY A 214 -10.51 -4.42 10.84
CA GLY A 214 -10.87 -5.74 11.31
C GLY A 214 -9.96 -6.85 10.77
N TRP A 215 -9.55 -6.75 9.51
CA TRP A 215 -8.62 -7.70 8.88
C TRP A 215 -7.16 -7.46 9.28
N GLY A 216 -6.76 -6.21 9.53
CA GLY A 216 -5.38 -5.83 9.85
C GLY A 216 -5.05 -5.68 11.33
N GLY A 217 -6.03 -5.73 12.22
CA GLY A 217 -5.89 -5.42 13.65
C GLY A 217 -5.20 -6.49 14.50
N TYR A 218 -4.25 -7.25 13.94
CA TYR A 218 -3.49 -8.29 14.65
C TYR A 218 -2.04 -7.86 14.78
N ALA A 219 -1.58 -7.70 16.02
CA ALA A 219 -0.23 -7.24 16.31
C ALA A 219 0.79 -8.38 16.21
N TYR A 220 1.97 -8.06 15.66
CA TYR A 220 3.11 -8.96 15.51
C TYR A 220 4.37 -8.32 16.11
N GLY A 221 5.36 -9.14 16.46
CA GLY A 221 6.61 -8.67 17.08
C GLY A 221 7.34 -9.79 17.79
N LYS A 222 8.37 -9.44 18.58
CA LYS A 222 9.15 -10.42 19.33
C LYS A 222 8.28 -11.07 20.41
N GLY A 223 8.05 -12.37 20.30
CA GLY A 223 7.14 -13.11 21.19
C GLY A 223 5.65 -12.76 21.00
N LEU A 224 5.29 -12.22 19.83
CA LEU A 224 3.93 -11.81 19.49
C LEU A 224 3.55 -12.30 18.08
N GLU A 225 2.62 -13.25 18.02
CA GLU A 225 2.28 -14.00 16.80
C GLU A 225 0.84 -13.75 16.34
N GLY A 226 0.44 -12.48 16.19
CA GLY A 226 -0.88 -12.10 15.71
C GLY A 226 -1.94 -12.04 16.80
N GLU A 227 -1.64 -11.37 17.92
CA GLU A 227 -2.63 -11.06 18.95
C GLU A 227 -3.61 -10.01 18.44
N ALA A 228 -4.91 -10.22 18.64
CA ALA A 228 -5.91 -9.23 18.29
C ALA A 228 -5.73 -7.96 19.14
N ASP A 229 -5.40 -6.84 18.49
CA ASP A 229 -5.19 -5.54 19.12
C ASP A 229 -5.64 -4.40 18.19
N ALA A 230 -6.86 -4.55 17.66
CA ALA A 230 -7.53 -3.51 16.87
C ALA A 230 -7.52 -2.13 17.56
N PRO A 231 -7.71 -2.00 18.90
CA PRO A 231 -7.63 -0.71 19.56
C PRO A 231 -6.27 -0.01 19.39
N SER A 232 -5.15 -0.73 19.52
CA SER A 232 -3.82 -0.14 19.26
C SER A 232 -3.63 0.18 17.79
N PHE A 233 -4.11 -0.67 16.88
CA PHE A 233 -4.04 -0.40 15.45
C PHE A 233 -4.79 0.88 15.08
N THR A 234 -6.03 1.03 15.55
CA THR A 234 -6.85 2.24 15.39
C THR A 234 -6.14 3.47 15.95
N ARG A 235 -5.52 3.38 17.14
CA ARG A 235 -4.71 4.49 17.68
C ARG A 235 -3.49 4.83 16.84
N ARG A 236 -2.87 3.86 16.13
CA ARG A 236 -1.81 4.17 15.15
C ARG A 236 -2.39 4.93 13.98
N LEU A 237 -3.43 4.38 13.35
CA LEU A 237 -4.10 4.96 12.18
C LEU A 237 -4.53 6.40 12.43
N GLY A 238 -5.18 6.68 13.57
CA GLY A 238 -5.67 8.01 13.92
C GLY A 238 -4.60 9.08 14.10
N ALA A 239 -3.32 8.70 14.16
CA ALA A 239 -2.21 9.60 14.38
C ALA A 239 -1.12 9.46 13.30
N MET A 240 -1.43 8.85 12.15
CA MET A 240 -0.58 8.82 10.96
C MET A 240 -0.73 10.12 10.16
N GLU A 241 0.39 10.68 9.74
CA GLU A 241 0.42 11.86 8.86
C GLU A 241 0.60 11.47 7.39
N ALA A 242 1.19 10.30 7.14
CA ALA A 242 1.32 9.75 5.80
C ALA A 242 1.09 8.24 5.72
N VAL A 243 0.54 7.80 4.59
CA VAL A 243 0.49 6.40 4.14
C VAL A 243 1.52 6.22 3.04
N VAL A 244 2.32 5.16 3.12
CA VAL A 244 3.43 4.90 2.21
C VAL A 244 3.35 3.50 1.63
N GLN A 245 3.41 3.42 0.31
CA GLN A 245 3.51 2.19 -0.45
C GLN A 245 4.72 2.28 -1.39
N ASN A 246 5.51 1.21 -1.49
CA ASN A 246 6.63 1.13 -2.42
C ASN A 246 6.28 0.24 -3.61
N GLN A 247 6.63 0.67 -4.81
CA GLN A 247 6.64 -0.12 -6.03
C GLN A 247 8.08 -0.39 -6.46
N ASP A 248 8.46 -1.66 -6.49
CA ASP A 248 9.84 -2.10 -6.72
C ASP A 248 10.12 -2.63 -8.13
N ASN A 249 9.13 -2.62 -9.03
CA ASN A 249 9.24 -3.22 -10.36
C ASN A 249 8.59 -2.35 -11.46
N ARG A 250 8.77 -2.72 -12.75
CA ARG A 250 8.13 -2.05 -13.90
C ARG A 250 7.29 -2.98 -14.77
N GLU A 251 7.23 -4.25 -14.40
CA GLU A 251 6.43 -5.27 -15.06
C GLU A 251 4.93 -5.03 -14.87
N HIS A 252 4.53 -4.38 -13.77
CA HIS A 252 3.17 -3.93 -13.51
C HIS A 252 3.17 -2.56 -12.80
N ASP A 253 2.03 -1.87 -12.81
CA ASP A 253 1.80 -0.63 -12.05
C ASP A 253 0.69 -0.77 -11.00
N LEU A 254 0.47 0.28 -10.20
CA LEU A 254 -0.57 0.28 -9.15
C LEU A 254 -1.99 0.05 -9.68
N LEU A 255 -2.23 0.24 -10.98
CA LEU A 255 -3.51 0.00 -11.64
C LEU A 255 -3.48 -1.27 -12.50
N ASP A 256 -2.56 -2.20 -12.22
CA ASP A 256 -2.48 -3.56 -12.79
C ASP A 256 -2.59 -4.66 -11.72
N SER A 257 -2.71 -4.32 -10.42
CA SER A 257 -2.88 -5.30 -9.34
C SER A 257 -3.76 -4.75 -8.23
N ASP A 258 -4.67 -5.59 -7.75
CA ASP A 258 -5.63 -5.30 -6.69
C ASP A 258 -4.96 -5.03 -5.34
N ASP A 259 -3.81 -5.68 -5.06
CA ASP A 259 -3.13 -5.57 -3.77
C ASP A 259 -2.78 -4.12 -3.41
N TYR A 260 -2.48 -3.26 -4.40
CA TYR A 260 -2.13 -1.86 -4.13
C TYR A 260 -3.29 -1.09 -3.51
N TYR A 261 -4.49 -1.11 -4.10
CA TYR A 261 -5.62 -0.41 -3.50
C TYR A 261 -6.03 -1.07 -2.17
N GLN A 262 -5.88 -2.39 -2.06
CA GLN A 262 -6.25 -3.11 -0.84
C GLN A 262 -5.41 -2.65 0.36
N PHE A 263 -4.10 -2.44 0.18
CA PHE A 263 -3.21 -1.99 1.24
C PHE A 263 -3.06 -0.47 1.32
N GLU A 264 -2.65 0.20 0.24
CA GLU A 264 -2.44 1.66 0.21
C GLU A 264 -3.78 2.40 0.32
N GLY A 265 -4.77 1.97 -0.46
CA GLY A 265 -6.11 2.53 -0.42
C GLY A 265 -6.84 2.23 0.88
N GLY A 266 -6.83 0.97 1.32
CA GLY A 266 -7.45 0.57 2.58
C GLY A 266 -6.89 1.28 3.80
N MET A 267 -5.57 1.44 3.87
CA MET A 267 -4.94 2.20 4.94
C MET A 267 -5.31 3.68 4.88
N THR A 268 -5.38 4.27 3.68
CA THR A 268 -5.81 5.66 3.50
C THR A 268 -7.24 5.87 4.00
N ALA A 269 -8.17 5.00 3.60
CA ALA A 269 -9.56 5.03 4.06
C ALA A 269 -9.65 4.90 5.58
N ALA A 270 -8.88 3.98 6.17
CA ALA A 270 -8.86 3.75 7.61
C ALA A 270 -8.28 4.94 8.41
N VAL A 271 -7.20 5.56 7.92
CA VAL A 271 -6.64 6.77 8.54
C VAL A 271 -7.64 7.94 8.47
N GLU A 272 -8.25 8.16 7.30
CA GLU A 272 -9.23 9.24 7.12
C GLU A 272 -10.46 9.03 8.01
N HIS A 273 -10.97 7.80 8.08
CA HIS A 273 -12.11 7.46 8.93
C HIS A 273 -11.82 7.70 10.42
N VAL A 274 -10.63 7.28 10.91
CA VAL A 274 -10.30 7.36 12.34
C VAL A 274 -9.85 8.77 12.75
N SER A 275 -9.07 9.46 11.92
CA SER A 275 -8.53 10.78 12.25
C SER A 275 -9.46 11.94 11.85
N GLY A 276 -10.43 11.69 10.97
CA GLY A 276 -11.28 12.72 10.36
C GLY A 276 -10.60 13.55 9.27
N SER A 277 -9.34 13.26 8.93
CA SER A 277 -8.60 13.97 7.88
C SER A 277 -7.81 13.00 7.00
N ARG A 278 -7.82 13.23 5.69
CA ARG A 278 -7.06 12.40 4.76
C ARG A 278 -5.55 12.61 4.96
N PRO A 279 -4.74 11.54 5.12
CA PRO A 279 -3.29 11.67 5.25
C PRO A 279 -2.64 12.04 3.91
N ALA A 280 -1.38 12.47 3.95
CA ALA A 280 -0.56 12.45 2.74
C ALA A 280 -0.39 10.99 2.27
N VAL A 281 -0.50 10.72 0.97
CA VAL A 281 -0.33 9.36 0.44
C VAL A 281 0.81 9.37 -0.56
N TYR A 282 1.88 8.63 -0.24
CA TYR A 282 3.09 8.57 -1.05
C TYR A 282 3.27 7.19 -1.67
N HIS A 283 3.42 7.18 -3.00
CA HIS A 283 3.69 6.00 -3.79
C HIS A 283 5.14 6.07 -4.30
N ASN A 284 6.05 5.39 -3.61
CA ASN A 284 7.48 5.47 -3.89
C ASN A 284 7.88 4.48 -4.99
N ASP A 285 8.68 4.93 -5.94
CA ASP A 285 9.19 4.12 -7.04
C ASP A 285 10.64 3.69 -6.76
N HIS A 286 10.81 2.42 -6.38
CA HIS A 286 12.10 1.75 -6.11
C HIS A 286 12.55 0.85 -7.27
N SER A 287 11.83 0.90 -8.40
CA SER A 287 12.15 0.06 -9.57
C SER A 287 13.51 0.35 -10.20
N ARG A 288 14.06 1.54 -9.95
CA ARG A 288 15.41 1.97 -10.35
C ARG A 288 16.26 2.25 -9.13
N PRO A 289 17.09 1.29 -8.68
CA PRO A 289 17.79 1.38 -7.40
C PRO A 289 18.68 2.61 -7.23
N GLU A 290 19.23 3.11 -8.34
CA GLU A 290 20.08 4.29 -8.39
C GLU A 290 19.31 5.60 -8.16
N ARG A 291 17.98 5.61 -8.32
CA ARG A 291 17.16 6.81 -8.28
C ARG A 291 15.75 6.53 -7.73
N PRO A 292 15.59 6.29 -6.41
CA PRO A 292 14.27 6.14 -5.80
C PRO A 292 13.47 7.43 -5.91
N VAL A 293 12.23 7.39 -6.40
CA VAL A 293 11.40 8.60 -6.59
C VAL A 293 10.22 8.57 -5.62
N ILE A 294 9.99 9.69 -4.92
CA ILE A 294 8.85 9.87 -4.01
C ILE A 294 7.79 10.69 -4.75
N ARG A 295 6.65 10.07 -5.05
CA ARG A 295 5.49 10.74 -5.65
C ARG A 295 4.32 10.69 -4.69
N THR A 296 3.42 11.66 -4.81
CA THR A 296 2.09 11.47 -4.21
C THR A 296 1.30 10.43 -5.00
N LEU A 297 0.29 9.83 -4.38
CA LEU A 297 -0.62 8.92 -5.06
C LEU A 297 -1.31 9.61 -6.26
N GLU A 298 -1.70 10.88 -6.15
CA GLU A 298 -2.28 11.64 -7.27
C GLU A 298 -1.31 11.81 -8.44
N GLU A 299 -0.03 12.06 -8.16
CA GLU A 299 1.01 12.15 -9.19
C GLU A 299 1.19 10.81 -9.91
N GLU A 300 1.22 9.69 -9.17
CA GLU A 300 1.39 8.36 -9.75
C GLU A 300 0.15 7.89 -10.52
N ILE A 301 -1.06 8.08 -9.98
CA ILE A 301 -2.32 7.79 -10.71
C ILE A 301 -2.37 8.60 -12.00
N GLY A 302 -2.11 9.90 -11.95
CA GLY A 302 -2.12 10.75 -13.14
C GLY A 302 -1.08 10.32 -14.17
N ARG A 303 0.10 9.88 -13.72
CA ARG A 303 1.16 9.33 -14.56
C ARG A 303 0.72 8.04 -15.23
N VAL A 304 0.22 7.06 -14.48
CA VAL A 304 -0.14 5.73 -14.99
C VAL A 304 -1.35 5.79 -15.93
N VAL A 305 -2.36 6.59 -15.59
CA VAL A 305 -3.53 6.78 -16.46
C VAL A 305 -3.10 7.27 -17.84
N ARG A 306 -2.14 8.20 -17.91
CA ARG A 306 -1.64 8.73 -19.19
C ARG A 306 -0.61 7.82 -19.87
N ALA A 307 0.29 7.23 -19.09
CA ALA A 307 1.41 6.47 -19.62
C ALA A 307 1.01 5.07 -20.08
N ARG A 308 -0.09 4.53 -19.54
CA ARG A 308 -0.48 3.12 -19.74
C ARG A 308 -1.97 2.94 -19.98
N VAL A 309 -2.87 3.36 -19.08
CA VAL A 309 -4.34 3.16 -19.22
C VAL A 309 -4.88 3.69 -20.56
N ALA A 310 -4.71 4.99 -20.79
CA ALA A 310 -5.22 5.67 -21.98
C ALA A 310 -4.17 5.76 -23.11
N ASN A 311 -3.08 4.98 -23.02
CA ASN A 311 -2.01 5.02 -24.00
C ASN A 311 -2.33 4.11 -25.20
N PRO A 312 -2.48 4.65 -26.42
CA PRO A 312 -2.78 3.84 -27.61
C PRO A 312 -1.77 2.71 -27.86
N LYS A 313 -0.50 2.92 -27.48
CA LYS A 313 0.53 1.88 -27.62
C LYS A 313 0.30 0.69 -26.70
N TRP A 314 -0.16 0.94 -25.46
CA TRP A 314 -0.48 -0.14 -24.53
C TRP A 314 -1.77 -0.85 -24.95
N ILE A 315 -2.80 -0.09 -25.32
CA ILE A 315 -4.09 -0.59 -25.83
C ILE A 315 -3.88 -1.51 -27.04
N ALA A 316 -3.22 -1.02 -28.09
CA ALA A 316 -2.84 -1.84 -29.24
C ALA A 316 -1.89 -3.00 -28.87
N GLY A 317 -1.15 -2.85 -27.76
CA GLY A 317 -0.35 -3.88 -27.11
C GLY A 317 -1.19 -5.07 -26.68
N VAL A 318 -2.12 -4.82 -25.75
CA VAL A 318 -2.97 -5.83 -25.14
C VAL A 318 -4.01 -6.38 -26.12
N MET A 319 -4.48 -5.60 -27.08
CA MET A 319 -5.44 -6.06 -28.12
C MET A 319 -4.91 -7.22 -28.96
N ARG A 320 -3.59 -7.40 -29.08
CA ARG A 320 -3.00 -8.58 -29.75
C ARG A 320 -3.18 -9.89 -28.98
N HIS A 321 -3.72 -9.83 -27.76
CA HIS A 321 -3.86 -10.97 -26.85
C HIS A 321 -5.33 -11.36 -26.59
N GLY A 322 -6.25 -10.93 -27.48
CA GLY A 322 -7.65 -11.38 -27.50
C GLY A 322 -8.34 -11.28 -26.13
N TYR A 323 -8.96 -12.37 -25.68
CA TYR A 323 -9.70 -12.43 -24.41
C TYR A 323 -8.92 -11.87 -23.22
N LYS A 324 -7.65 -12.26 -23.06
CA LYS A 324 -6.82 -11.81 -21.93
C LYS A 324 -6.44 -10.34 -22.06
N GLY A 325 -6.26 -9.85 -23.29
CA GLY A 325 -6.07 -8.42 -23.54
C GLY A 325 -7.24 -7.56 -23.09
N ALA A 326 -8.46 -8.00 -23.41
CA ALA A 326 -9.70 -7.37 -22.95
C ALA A 326 -9.85 -7.44 -21.41
N PHE A 327 -9.50 -8.58 -20.81
CA PHE A 327 -9.50 -8.75 -19.36
C PHE A 327 -8.59 -7.71 -18.65
N GLU A 328 -7.38 -7.46 -19.16
CA GLU A 328 -6.48 -6.46 -18.54
C GLU A 328 -7.06 -5.04 -18.55
N MET A 329 -7.84 -4.68 -19.57
CA MET A 329 -8.54 -3.39 -19.63
C MET A 329 -9.65 -3.30 -18.58
N ALA A 330 -10.44 -4.35 -18.41
CA ALA A 330 -11.49 -4.41 -17.39
C ALA A 330 -10.90 -4.37 -15.98
N ALA A 331 -9.89 -5.20 -15.70
CA ALA A 331 -9.21 -5.23 -14.40
C ALA A 331 -8.60 -3.85 -14.04
N THR A 332 -7.97 -3.18 -15.01
CA THR A 332 -7.48 -1.80 -14.83
C THR A 332 -8.59 -0.87 -14.34
N LEU A 333 -9.78 -0.94 -14.95
CA LEU A 333 -10.91 -0.08 -14.59
C LEU A 333 -11.42 -0.40 -13.17
N ASP A 334 -11.48 -1.67 -12.79
CA ASP A 334 -11.84 -2.08 -11.43
C ASP A 334 -10.85 -1.52 -10.40
N TYR A 335 -9.55 -1.56 -10.68
CA TYR A 335 -8.55 -1.01 -9.76
C TYR A 335 -8.62 0.52 -9.69
N MET A 336 -8.88 1.20 -10.82
CA MET A 336 -9.15 2.63 -10.83
C MET A 336 -10.36 2.98 -9.96
N PHE A 337 -11.45 2.21 -10.09
CA PHE A 337 -12.64 2.38 -9.25
C PHE A 337 -12.34 2.16 -7.78
N ALA A 338 -11.61 1.10 -7.44
CA ALA A 338 -11.27 0.78 -6.06
C ALA A 338 -10.38 1.87 -5.42
N PHE A 339 -9.42 2.42 -6.16
CA PHE A 339 -8.65 3.59 -5.70
C PHE A 339 -9.52 4.85 -5.54
N ALA A 340 -10.49 5.08 -6.42
CA ALA A 340 -11.45 6.17 -6.26
C ALA A 340 -12.26 6.01 -4.96
N ALA A 341 -12.80 4.82 -4.71
CA ALA A 341 -13.61 4.50 -3.55
C ALA A 341 -12.81 4.65 -2.23
N THR A 342 -11.59 4.12 -2.21
CA THR A 342 -10.75 4.09 -0.99
C THR A 342 -10.02 5.39 -0.71
N THR A 343 -9.59 6.14 -1.73
CA THR A 343 -8.71 7.31 -1.53
C THR A 343 -9.21 8.62 -2.16
N GLY A 344 -10.09 8.55 -3.16
CA GLY A 344 -10.44 9.70 -3.99
C GLY A 344 -9.33 10.21 -4.92
N ALA A 345 -8.18 9.53 -5.01
CA ALA A 345 -7.07 9.95 -5.87
C ALA A 345 -7.39 9.80 -7.37
N VAL A 346 -8.24 8.83 -7.73
CA VAL A 346 -8.78 8.69 -9.08
C VAL A 346 -9.98 9.65 -9.22
N ARG A 347 -9.74 10.79 -9.89
CA ARG A 347 -10.74 11.85 -10.11
C ARG A 347 -11.52 11.65 -11.42
N ALA A 348 -12.64 12.38 -11.56
CA ALA A 348 -13.53 12.32 -12.72
C ALA A 348 -12.83 12.40 -14.10
N HIS A 349 -11.78 13.22 -14.24
CA HIS A 349 -11.04 13.32 -15.51
C HIS A 349 -10.20 12.08 -15.83
N HIS A 350 -9.81 11.28 -14.84
CA HIS A 350 -9.16 9.98 -15.07
C HIS A 350 -10.17 8.95 -15.60
N PHE A 351 -11.37 8.88 -15.01
CA PHE A 351 -12.45 8.05 -15.55
C PHE A 351 -12.85 8.46 -16.97
N GLN A 352 -12.93 9.76 -17.24
CA GLN A 352 -13.21 10.25 -18.60
C GLN A 352 -12.15 9.75 -19.60
N LEU A 353 -10.85 9.84 -19.26
CA LEU A 353 -9.78 9.36 -20.13
C LEU A 353 -9.88 7.84 -20.36
N ALA A 354 -10.18 7.06 -19.34
CA ALA A 354 -10.36 5.61 -19.47
C ALA A 354 -11.59 5.27 -20.32
N TYR A 355 -12.72 5.96 -20.12
CA TYR A 355 -13.93 5.74 -20.90
C TYR A 355 -13.69 6.07 -22.37
N ASP A 356 -13.11 7.23 -22.67
CA ASP A 356 -12.82 7.65 -24.04
C ASP A 356 -11.91 6.64 -24.75
N ALA A 357 -10.90 6.12 -24.04
CA ALA A 357 -9.93 5.18 -24.58
C ALA A 357 -10.48 3.75 -24.76
N PHE A 358 -11.42 3.31 -23.92
CA PHE A 358 -11.90 1.91 -23.94
C PHE A 358 -13.27 1.73 -24.61
N LEU A 359 -14.23 2.61 -24.31
CA LEU A 359 -15.62 2.50 -24.80
C LEU A 359 -15.98 3.59 -25.82
N GLY A 360 -15.33 4.75 -25.72
CA GLY A 360 -15.47 5.87 -26.65
C GLY A 360 -14.85 5.59 -28.02
N ASP A 361 -13.71 4.88 -28.06
CA ASP A 361 -13.06 4.44 -29.28
C ASP A 361 -13.80 3.24 -29.90
N PRO A 362 -14.36 3.35 -31.12
CA PRO A 362 -15.06 2.26 -31.78
C PRO A 362 -14.18 1.02 -32.01
N GLU A 363 -12.90 1.19 -32.32
CA GLU A 363 -12.00 0.06 -32.62
C GLU A 363 -11.77 -0.78 -31.35
N VAL A 364 -11.50 -0.12 -30.23
CA VAL A 364 -11.30 -0.77 -28.94
C VAL A 364 -12.59 -1.43 -28.45
N ARG A 365 -13.72 -0.75 -28.60
CA ARG A 365 -15.02 -1.29 -28.21
C ARG A 365 -15.42 -2.51 -29.05
N ASP A 366 -15.15 -2.49 -30.35
CA ASP A 366 -15.45 -3.61 -31.24
C ASP A 366 -14.55 -4.81 -30.92
N PHE A 367 -13.26 -4.56 -30.63
CA PHE A 367 -12.35 -5.58 -30.10
C PHE A 367 -12.88 -6.21 -28.80
N LEU A 368 -13.29 -5.39 -27.82
CA LEU A 368 -13.85 -5.87 -26.55
C LEU A 368 -15.07 -6.74 -26.80
N ARG A 369 -16.00 -6.30 -27.65
CA ARG A 369 -17.21 -7.06 -28.00
C ARG A 369 -16.90 -8.41 -28.64
N GLU A 370 -15.93 -8.46 -29.56
CA GLU A 370 -15.58 -9.68 -30.28
C GLU A 370 -14.82 -10.67 -29.40
N HIS A 371 -13.88 -10.19 -28.58
CA HIS A 371 -12.93 -11.06 -27.88
C HIS A 371 -13.30 -11.34 -26.43
N ASN A 372 -14.10 -10.49 -25.78
CA ASN A 372 -14.56 -10.67 -24.40
C ASN A 372 -15.79 -9.78 -24.11
N ALA A 373 -16.96 -10.19 -24.60
CA ALA A 373 -18.21 -9.45 -24.41
C ALA A 373 -18.59 -9.28 -22.93
N ASP A 374 -18.22 -10.25 -22.08
CA ASP A 374 -18.45 -10.16 -20.63
C ASP A 374 -17.63 -9.03 -20.01
N ALA A 375 -16.33 -8.92 -20.34
CA ALA A 375 -15.50 -7.80 -19.88
C ALA A 375 -16.03 -6.44 -20.37
N LEU A 376 -16.55 -6.36 -21.59
CA LEU A 376 -17.19 -5.14 -22.08
C LEU A 376 -18.39 -4.74 -21.20
N GLU A 377 -19.21 -5.71 -20.81
CA GLU A 377 -20.39 -5.49 -19.98
C GLU A 377 -20.01 -5.15 -18.54
N ASP A 378 -19.02 -5.83 -17.97
CA ASP A 378 -18.47 -5.51 -16.65
C ASP A 378 -17.90 -4.08 -16.62
N MET A 379 -17.21 -3.66 -17.67
CA MET A 379 -16.70 -2.29 -17.77
C MET A 379 -17.84 -1.26 -17.82
N ARG A 380 -18.91 -1.53 -18.56
CA ARG A 380 -20.11 -0.67 -18.60
C ARG A 380 -20.77 -0.58 -17.22
N ALA A 381 -20.95 -1.73 -16.55
CA ALA A 381 -21.49 -1.79 -15.20
C ALA A 381 -20.62 -1.03 -14.20
N ARG A 382 -19.28 -1.13 -14.31
CA ARG A 382 -18.36 -0.44 -13.41
C ARG A 382 -18.33 1.08 -13.63
N PHE A 383 -18.37 1.54 -14.89
CA PHE A 383 -18.52 2.96 -15.19
C PHE A 383 -19.85 3.51 -14.69
N ALA A 384 -20.95 2.77 -14.86
CA ALA A 384 -22.25 3.16 -14.32
C ALA A 384 -22.23 3.25 -12.79
N GLU A 385 -21.60 2.28 -12.11
CA GLU A 385 -21.43 2.33 -10.66
C GLU A 385 -20.58 3.53 -10.20
N ALA A 386 -19.54 3.90 -10.95
CA ALA A 386 -18.75 5.09 -10.66
C ALA A 386 -19.61 6.38 -10.74
N ILE A 387 -20.62 6.41 -11.62
CA ILE A 387 -21.58 7.52 -11.72
C ILE A 387 -22.55 7.49 -10.54
N GLU A 388 -23.15 6.33 -10.25
CA GLU A 388 -24.10 6.14 -9.14
C GLU A 388 -23.50 6.53 -7.79
N ARG A 389 -22.22 6.20 -7.58
CA ARG A 389 -21.48 6.51 -6.35
C ARG A 389 -20.80 7.88 -6.37
N GLU A 390 -21.11 8.72 -7.37
CA GLU A 390 -20.58 10.08 -7.53
C GLU A 390 -19.04 10.17 -7.65
N LEU A 391 -18.37 9.04 -7.95
CA LEU A 391 -16.93 8.98 -8.20
C LEU A 391 -16.56 9.57 -9.57
N TRP A 392 -17.52 9.55 -10.50
CA TRP A 392 -17.39 10.12 -11.83
C TRP A 392 -18.65 10.86 -12.27
N THR A 393 -18.46 12.10 -12.74
CA THR A 393 -19.47 12.83 -13.49
C THR A 393 -19.03 12.98 -14.94
N PRO A 394 -19.61 12.21 -15.88
CA PRO A 394 -19.34 12.33 -17.31
C PRO A 394 -19.62 13.74 -17.83
N ARG A 395 -18.81 14.19 -18.79
CA ARG A 395 -18.99 15.51 -19.41
C ARG A 395 -20.07 15.55 -20.50
N SER A 396 -20.48 14.39 -21.00
CA SER A 396 -21.36 14.27 -22.17
C SER A 396 -22.57 13.39 -21.88
N ASN A 397 -23.74 13.85 -22.31
CA ASN A 397 -25.00 13.11 -22.21
C ASN A 397 -24.97 11.79 -23.00
N SER A 398 -24.11 11.69 -24.02
CA SER A 398 -23.94 10.44 -24.79
C SER A 398 -23.43 9.28 -23.93
N VAL A 399 -22.61 9.56 -22.91
CA VAL A 399 -22.12 8.55 -21.96
C VAL A 399 -23.27 7.98 -21.15
N TYR A 400 -24.15 8.85 -20.64
CA TYR A 400 -25.35 8.41 -19.90
C TYR A 400 -26.28 7.57 -20.77
N HIS A 401 -26.40 7.90 -22.05
CA HIS A 401 -27.19 7.10 -22.99
C HIS A 401 -26.54 5.72 -23.24
N ASP A 402 -25.22 5.66 -23.42
CA ASP A 402 -24.48 4.42 -23.65
C ASP A 402 -24.52 3.47 -22.42
N LEU A 403 -24.55 4.05 -21.21
CA LEU A 403 -24.58 3.31 -19.95
C LEU A 403 -26.01 3.12 -19.38
N LYS A 404 -27.04 3.64 -20.06
CA LYS A 404 -28.43 3.64 -19.61
C LYS A 404 -28.94 2.26 -19.13
N PRO A 405 -28.66 1.13 -19.81
CA PRO A 405 -29.14 -0.19 -19.36
C PRO A 405 -28.69 -0.54 -17.94
N HIS A 406 -27.48 -0.11 -17.55
CA HIS A 406 -26.91 -0.36 -16.23
C HIS A 406 -27.42 0.62 -15.17
N LEU A 407 -27.64 1.88 -15.55
CA LEU A 407 -28.17 2.91 -14.65
C LEU A 407 -29.64 2.66 -14.28
N GLU A 408 -30.45 2.09 -15.17
CA GLU A 408 -31.88 1.84 -14.94
C GLU A 408 -32.17 0.47 -14.29
N GLY A 409 -31.31 -0.53 -14.48
CA GLY A 409 -31.50 -1.89 -13.97
C GLY A 409 -31.61 -2.01 -12.44
N ARG A 410 -31.10 -1.02 -11.68
CA ARG A 410 -31.18 -0.98 -10.21
C ARG A 410 -32.38 -0.21 -9.65
N ALA A 411 -32.94 0.75 -10.38
CA ALA A 411 -34.14 1.48 -9.93
C ALA A 411 -35.34 0.52 -9.74
N VAL A 412 -35.40 -0.55 -10.54
CA VAL A 412 -36.43 -1.59 -10.45
C VAL A 412 -36.15 -2.60 -9.31
N ALA A 413 -34.88 -2.89 -9.00
CA ALA A 413 -34.52 -3.82 -7.93
C ALA A 413 -34.74 -3.23 -6.52
N ALA A 414 -34.55 -1.91 -6.33
CA ALA A 414 -34.81 -1.23 -5.06
C ALA A 414 -36.31 -0.99 -4.80
N GLY A 415 -37.16 -0.97 -5.84
CA GLY A 415 -38.61 -0.78 -5.71
C GLY A 415 -39.44 -2.08 -5.61
N GLY A 416 -38.79 -3.25 -5.58
CA GLY A 416 -39.43 -4.56 -5.52
C GLY A 416 -39.48 -5.21 -4.13
N ALA A 417 -39.07 -4.47 -3.09
CA ALA A 417 -39.05 -4.92 -1.69
C ALA A 417 -39.88 -4.00 -0.77
N GLU A 418 -41.07 -3.61 -1.23
CA GLU A 418 -42.16 -3.12 -0.37
C GLU A 418 -43.23 -4.18 -0.16
#